data_AF-A0A956R9G0-F1
#
_entry.id   AF-A0A956R9G0-F1
#
_cell.length_a   1.000
_cell.length_b   1.000
_cell.length_c   1.000
_cell.angle_alpha   90.00
_cell.angle_beta   90.00
_cell.angle_gamma   90.00
#
_symmetry.space_group_name_H-M   'P 1'
#
loop_
_entity.id
_entity.type
_entity.pdbx_description
1 polymer ?
#
loop_
_entity_poly.entity_id
_entity_poly.type
_entity_poly.pdbx_seq_one_letter_code
_entity_poly.pdbx_strand_id
1 'polypeptide(L)'
;MRASRLAWVGLSLLVGVGCGALRQNLRSQFVSYRGAWSCPKAGCSTSAVVQSKTGATKGDLRINDVALQPHAGLAFYPGVPVQGMTADVRDCKGKRKDVPADKVQGPGSHTIKSEPDSWVVWLDDALVADLEVGAGDCAVLVVTTHSTWDDGSTYDAEGAVRVKG
;
A
#
# COMPACT_ATOMS: atom_id res chain seq x y z
N MET A 1 27.18 -4.28 -59.69
CA MET A 1 27.29 -5.49 -58.84
C MET A 1 26.83 -5.11 -57.43
N ARG A 2 25.90 -5.89 -56.88
CA ARG A 2 25.27 -5.69 -55.56
C ARG A 2 26.15 -6.31 -54.46
N ALA A 3 26.31 -5.61 -53.35
CA ALA A 3 26.65 -6.18 -52.04
C ALA A 3 25.91 -5.32 -50.99
N SER A 4 24.72 -5.73 -50.57
CA SER A 4 24.42 -6.67 -49.49
C SER A 4 24.63 -6.07 -48.10
N ARG A 5 23.48 -5.82 -47.47
CA ARG A 5 23.24 -5.32 -46.12
C ARG A 5 23.81 -6.27 -45.08
N LEU A 6 24.29 -5.73 -43.96
CA LEU A 6 24.33 -6.44 -42.68
C LEU A 6 23.87 -5.49 -41.58
N ALA A 7 22.59 -5.64 -41.23
CA ALA A 7 21.98 -5.02 -40.08
C ALA A 7 22.45 -5.76 -38.82
N TRP A 8 23.16 -5.06 -37.94
CA TRP A 8 23.38 -5.50 -36.56
C TRP A 8 22.27 -4.90 -35.69
N VAL A 9 21.18 -5.63 -35.53
CA VAL A 9 20.22 -5.39 -34.44
C VAL A 9 20.80 -6.06 -33.20
N GLY A 10 21.62 -5.30 -32.47
CA GLY A 10 22.22 -5.72 -31.21
C GLY A 10 21.21 -5.73 -30.07
N LEU A 11 20.61 -6.91 -29.87
CA LEU A 11 19.86 -7.38 -28.71
C LEU A 11 20.43 -6.85 -27.37
N SER A 12 19.86 -5.78 -26.82
CA SER A 12 20.35 -5.14 -25.59
C SER A 12 19.22 -4.72 -24.66
N LEU A 13 18.34 -5.63 -24.18
CA LEU A 13 17.20 -5.19 -23.35
C LEU A 13 16.62 -6.19 -22.33
N LEU A 14 17.36 -7.19 -21.84
CA LEU A 14 16.79 -8.23 -20.93
C LEU A 14 17.59 -8.55 -19.65
N VAL A 15 18.39 -7.65 -19.08
CA VAL A 15 19.18 -7.92 -17.84
C VAL A 15 18.77 -7.04 -16.63
N GLY A 16 17.82 -6.13 -16.75
CA GLY A 16 17.56 -5.12 -15.70
C GLY A 16 16.68 -5.54 -14.51
N VAL A 17 15.74 -6.47 -14.68
CA VAL A 17 14.61 -6.59 -13.72
C VAL A 17 14.87 -7.59 -12.58
N GLY A 18 15.72 -8.61 -12.81
CA GLY A 18 15.97 -9.66 -11.82
C GLY A 18 16.88 -9.28 -10.65
N CYS A 19 17.63 -8.18 -10.73
CA CYS A 19 18.61 -7.80 -9.71
C CYS A 19 18.01 -6.91 -8.60
N GLY A 20 16.95 -6.16 -8.90
CA GLY A 20 16.32 -5.23 -7.96
C GLY A 20 15.59 -5.95 -6.82
N ALA A 21 14.67 -6.86 -7.13
CA ALA A 21 13.90 -7.61 -6.14
C ALA A 21 14.78 -8.49 -5.24
N LEU A 22 15.84 -9.08 -5.82
CA LEU A 22 16.81 -9.86 -5.04
C LEU A 22 17.60 -8.98 -4.07
N ARG A 23 18.06 -7.80 -4.49
CA ARG A 23 18.77 -6.84 -3.61
C ARG A 23 17.86 -6.31 -2.51
N GLN A 24 16.60 -6.02 -2.84
CA GLN A 24 15.59 -5.58 -1.89
C GLN A 24 15.40 -6.63 -0.78
N ASN A 25 15.26 -7.90 -1.16
CA ASN A 25 15.07 -9.01 -0.22
C ASN A 25 16.33 -9.24 0.65
N LEU A 26 17.53 -9.23 0.05
CA LEU A 26 18.79 -9.40 0.78
C LEU A 26 19.04 -8.31 1.84
N ARG A 27 18.56 -7.08 1.61
CA ARG A 27 18.65 -5.96 2.55
C ARG A 27 17.44 -5.87 3.49
N SER A 28 16.48 -6.78 3.36
CA SER A 28 15.19 -6.72 4.06
C SER A 28 14.43 -5.39 3.86
N GLN A 29 14.69 -4.70 2.74
CA GLN A 29 14.08 -3.42 2.36
C GLN A 29 12.71 -3.65 1.69
N PHE A 30 11.85 -4.42 2.34
CA PHE A 30 10.50 -4.68 1.87
C PHE A 30 9.48 -4.16 2.89
N VAL A 31 8.26 -3.91 2.42
CA VAL A 31 7.12 -3.58 3.26
C VAL A 31 6.03 -4.61 3.00
N SER A 32 5.41 -5.10 4.07
CA SER A 32 4.39 -6.14 4.02
C SER A 32 3.07 -5.62 4.57
N TYR A 33 1.99 -5.79 3.82
CA TYR A 33 0.66 -5.46 4.30
C TYR A 33 0.18 -6.48 5.33
N ARG A 34 -0.22 -6.01 6.52
CA ARG A 34 -0.59 -6.85 7.68
C ARG A 34 -2.09 -7.03 7.83
N GLY A 35 -2.87 -6.12 7.26
CA GLY A 35 -4.32 -6.15 7.26
C GLY A 35 -4.91 -4.78 7.50
N ALA A 36 -6.22 -4.77 7.76
CA ALA A 36 -6.95 -3.54 8.06
C ALA A 36 -7.70 -3.62 9.38
N TRP A 37 -7.96 -2.45 9.96
CA TRP A 37 -8.71 -2.25 11.18
C TRP A 37 -9.77 -1.17 10.96
N SER A 38 -10.93 -1.31 11.59
CA SER A 38 -11.95 -0.27 11.63
C SER A 38 -11.88 0.49 12.95
N CYS A 39 -12.19 1.77 12.90
CA CYS A 39 -12.15 2.70 14.02
C CYS A 39 -13.44 3.55 13.99
N PRO A 40 -14.25 3.56 15.07
CA PRO A 40 -15.59 4.16 15.08
C PRO A 40 -15.62 5.69 15.13
N LYS A 41 -14.46 6.37 15.08
CA LYS A 41 -14.30 7.82 14.85
C LYS A 41 -12.81 8.16 14.72
N ALA A 42 -12.49 9.33 14.15
CA ALA A 42 -11.13 9.87 14.17
C ALA A 42 -10.55 9.83 15.61
N GLY A 43 -9.32 9.34 15.74
CA GLY A 43 -8.64 9.27 17.04
C GLY A 43 -9.33 8.35 18.06
N CYS A 44 -10.02 7.30 17.61
CA CYS A 44 -10.62 6.33 18.54
C CYS A 44 -9.55 5.71 19.47
N SER A 45 -9.97 5.37 20.69
CA SER A 45 -9.09 4.68 21.64
C SER A 45 -8.68 3.33 21.08
N THR A 46 -7.53 2.81 21.53
CA THR A 46 -7.08 1.46 21.16
C THR A 46 -8.16 0.39 21.33
N SER A 47 -8.93 0.43 22.42
CA SER A 47 -9.98 -0.56 22.69
C SER A 47 -11.14 -0.53 21.69
N ALA A 48 -11.27 0.56 20.93
CA ALA A 48 -12.29 0.75 19.91
C ALA A 48 -11.79 0.40 18.50
N VAL A 49 -10.50 0.12 18.33
CA VAL A 49 -9.93 -0.33 17.06
C VAL A 49 -10.14 -1.83 16.91
N VAL A 50 -10.80 -2.26 15.83
CA VAL A 50 -11.17 -3.66 15.60
C VAL A 50 -10.54 -4.16 14.31
N GLN A 51 -9.81 -5.27 14.39
CA GLN A 51 -9.21 -5.90 13.21
C GLN A 51 -10.28 -6.47 12.28
N SER A 52 -10.12 -6.23 10.98
CA SER A 52 -10.86 -6.91 9.93
C SER A 52 -10.49 -8.40 9.91
N LYS A 53 -11.50 -9.26 10.10
CA LYS A 53 -11.36 -10.72 10.09
C LYS A 53 -11.78 -11.37 8.76
N THR A 54 -12.33 -10.59 7.84
CA THR A 54 -12.82 -11.09 6.55
C THR A 54 -12.13 -10.36 5.41
N GLY A 55 -12.08 -11.01 4.25
CA GLY A 55 -11.41 -10.45 3.09
C GLY A 55 -11.35 -11.45 1.94
N ALA A 56 -10.60 -11.07 0.92
CA ALA A 56 -10.32 -11.86 -0.26
C ALA A 56 -8.89 -11.58 -0.75
N THR A 57 -8.45 -12.35 -1.73
CA THR A 57 -7.19 -12.14 -2.44
C THR A 57 -7.48 -12.05 -3.93
N LYS A 58 -6.85 -11.11 -4.63
CA LYS A 58 -6.92 -10.95 -6.09
C LYS A 58 -5.50 -10.86 -6.65
N GLY A 59 -4.99 -11.95 -7.23
CA GLY A 59 -3.56 -12.07 -7.54
C GLY A 59 -2.73 -12.06 -6.26
N ASP A 60 -1.75 -11.17 -6.16
CA ASP A 60 -0.93 -10.99 -4.95
C ASP A 60 -1.54 -9.97 -3.97
N LEU A 61 -2.61 -9.27 -4.37
CA LEU A 61 -3.23 -8.22 -3.58
C LEU A 61 -4.18 -8.83 -2.53
N ARG A 62 -3.86 -8.61 -1.26
CA ARG A 62 -4.74 -8.94 -0.12
C ARG A 62 -5.72 -7.80 0.12
N ILE A 63 -7.01 -8.13 0.14
CA ILE A 63 -8.13 -7.20 0.28
C ILE A 63 -8.86 -7.52 1.59
N ASN A 64 -8.82 -6.60 2.56
CA ASN A 64 -9.55 -6.76 3.82
C ASN A 64 -10.90 -6.06 3.75
N ASP A 65 -11.96 -6.69 4.22
CA ASP A 65 -13.25 -6.00 4.29
C ASP A 65 -13.28 -5.08 5.51
N VAL A 66 -13.71 -3.83 5.34
CA VAL A 66 -13.82 -2.85 6.44
C VAL A 66 -15.12 -2.06 6.33
N ALA A 67 -15.61 -1.62 7.48
CA ALA A 67 -16.48 -0.46 7.50
C ALA A 67 -15.58 0.76 7.33
N LEU A 68 -15.72 1.47 6.21
CA LEU A 68 -15.01 2.73 5.99
C LEU A 68 -15.53 3.80 6.95
N GLN A 69 -16.82 3.74 7.27
CA GLN A 69 -17.40 4.68 8.20
C GLN A 69 -17.08 4.32 9.65
N PRO A 70 -16.49 5.25 10.41
CA PRO A 70 -15.91 6.53 9.96
C PRO A 70 -14.41 6.49 9.62
N HIS A 71 -13.64 5.48 10.06
CA HIS A 71 -12.21 5.35 9.74
C HIS A 71 -11.78 3.88 9.52
N ALA A 72 -10.94 3.65 8.52
CA ALA A 72 -10.26 2.38 8.29
C ALA A 72 -8.73 2.58 8.28
N GLY A 73 -7.99 1.80 9.05
CA GLY A 73 -6.54 1.83 9.12
C GLY A 73 -5.92 0.61 8.47
N LEU A 74 -4.99 0.80 7.54
CA LEU A 74 -4.22 -0.26 6.90
C LEU A 74 -2.83 -0.31 7.52
N ALA A 75 -2.43 -1.45 8.07
CA ALA A 75 -1.10 -1.59 8.69
C ALA A 75 -0.08 -2.21 7.73
N PHE A 76 1.09 -1.59 7.66
CA PHE A 76 2.21 -1.95 6.81
C PHE A 76 3.46 -2.12 7.67
N TYR A 77 4.03 -3.32 7.64
CA TYR A 77 5.21 -3.66 8.41
C TYR A 77 6.45 -3.69 7.51
N PRO A 78 7.42 -2.79 7.74
CA PRO A 78 8.69 -2.84 7.02
C PRO A 78 9.61 -3.91 7.63
N GLY A 79 10.36 -4.63 6.79
CA GLY A 79 11.29 -5.68 7.25
C GLY A 79 12.47 -5.12 8.06
N VAL A 80 12.84 -3.87 7.82
CA VAL A 80 13.76 -3.05 8.63
C VAL A 80 13.24 -1.62 8.70
N PRO A 81 13.58 -0.83 9.74
CA PRO A 81 13.09 0.53 9.89
C PRO A 81 13.25 1.38 8.62
N VAL A 82 12.19 2.12 8.29
CA VAL A 82 12.17 3.08 7.17
C VAL A 82 12.34 4.50 7.72
N GLN A 83 13.01 5.36 6.96
CA GLN A 83 13.20 6.77 7.29
C GLN A 83 11.89 7.55 7.17
N GLY A 84 11.06 7.17 6.20
CA GLY A 84 9.76 7.78 5.97
C GLY A 84 8.86 6.93 5.09
N MET A 85 7.56 7.17 5.21
CA MET A 85 6.54 6.55 4.38
C MET A 85 5.55 7.62 3.92
N THR A 86 5.22 7.61 2.64
CA THR A 86 4.06 8.30 2.08
C THR A 86 3.10 7.25 1.50
N ALA A 87 1.89 7.67 1.11
CA ALA A 87 0.96 6.77 0.46
C ALA A 87 0.06 7.50 -0.53
N ASP A 88 -0.41 6.78 -1.54
CA ASP A 88 -1.54 7.15 -2.37
C ASP A 88 -2.65 6.11 -2.28
N VAL A 89 -3.89 6.53 -2.50
CA VAL A 89 -5.06 5.66 -2.58
C VAL A 89 -5.67 5.77 -3.98
N ARG A 90 -6.06 4.62 -4.54
CA ARG A 90 -6.59 4.49 -5.88
C ARG A 90 -7.93 3.74 -5.90
N ASP A 91 -8.85 4.21 -6.74
CA ASP A 91 -10.13 3.54 -7.00
C ASP A 91 -10.08 2.54 -8.16
N CYS A 92 -11.22 1.88 -8.42
CA CYS A 92 -11.37 0.93 -9.53
C CYS A 92 -11.22 1.55 -10.94
N LYS A 93 -11.38 2.87 -11.07
CA LYS A 93 -11.23 3.61 -12.34
C LYS A 93 -9.80 4.10 -12.53
N GLY A 94 -8.92 3.85 -11.57
CA GLY A 94 -7.52 4.25 -11.60
C GLY A 94 -7.28 5.68 -11.12
N LYS A 95 -8.30 6.40 -10.64
CA LYS A 95 -8.12 7.73 -10.05
C LYS A 95 -7.34 7.58 -8.75
N ARG A 96 -6.27 8.37 -8.62
CA ARG A 96 -5.37 8.37 -7.45
C ARG A 96 -5.51 9.65 -6.65
N LYS A 97 -5.24 9.55 -5.36
CA LYS A 97 -5.15 10.67 -4.45
C LYS A 97 -4.08 10.41 -3.40
N ASP A 98 -3.25 11.42 -3.17
CA ASP A 98 -2.24 11.34 -2.11
C ASP A 98 -2.92 11.30 -0.74
N VAL A 99 -2.42 10.44 0.13
CA VAL A 99 -2.85 10.39 1.53
C VAL A 99 -2.12 11.50 2.29
N PRO A 100 -2.83 12.40 2.99
CA PRO A 100 -2.24 13.42 3.83
C PRO A 100 -1.27 12.83 4.88
N ALA A 101 -0.16 13.54 5.14
CA ALA A 101 0.89 13.05 6.03
C ALA A 101 0.41 12.78 7.48
N ASP A 102 -0.57 13.54 7.97
CA ASP A 102 -1.19 13.33 9.29
C ASP A 102 -1.97 12.01 9.40
N LYS A 103 -2.31 11.41 8.26
CA LYS A 103 -2.98 10.10 8.16
C LYS A 103 -2.02 8.94 7.92
N VAL A 104 -0.73 9.21 7.76
CA VAL A 104 0.33 8.20 7.66
C VAL A 104 1.12 8.19 8.97
N GLN A 105 0.78 7.27 9.85
CA GLN A 105 1.29 7.23 11.21
C GLN A 105 2.36 6.16 11.35
N GLY A 106 3.56 6.53 11.77
CA GLY A 106 4.64 5.59 12.02
C GLY A 106 4.47 4.80 13.33
N PRO A 107 5.37 3.85 13.59
CA PRO A 107 5.41 3.06 14.83
C PRO A 107 5.30 3.93 16.08
N GLY A 108 4.47 3.51 17.03
CA GLY A 108 4.21 4.24 18.27
C GLY A 108 3.32 5.48 18.15
N SER A 109 2.94 5.90 16.93
CA SER A 109 2.09 7.09 16.70
C SER A 109 0.62 6.76 16.43
N HIS A 110 0.28 5.49 16.24
CA HIS A 110 -1.07 5.01 15.98
C HIS A 110 -1.64 4.22 17.18
N THR A 111 -2.95 3.95 17.17
CA THR A 111 -3.66 3.32 18.30
C THR A 111 -3.81 1.80 18.21
N ILE A 112 -3.20 1.14 17.21
CA ILE A 112 -3.32 -0.32 16.95
C ILE A 112 -2.28 -1.11 17.75
N LYS A 113 -2.61 -1.51 18.99
CA LYS A 113 -1.65 -2.20 19.89
C LYS A 113 -1.10 -3.53 19.39
N SER A 114 -1.83 -4.25 18.54
CA SER A 114 -1.38 -5.53 18.00
C SER A 114 -0.30 -5.40 16.92
N GLU A 115 -0.03 -4.18 16.45
CA GLU A 115 0.88 -3.89 15.35
C GLU A 115 1.85 -2.74 15.73
N PRO A 116 2.59 -2.83 16.86
CA PRO A 116 3.33 -1.70 17.42
C PRO A 116 4.46 -1.17 16.54
N ASP A 117 5.02 -2.05 15.70
CA ASP A 117 6.15 -1.77 14.81
C ASP A 117 5.71 -1.44 13.37
N SER A 118 4.40 -1.33 13.14
CA SER A 118 3.84 -1.06 11.82
C SER A 118 3.65 0.43 11.59
N TRP A 119 3.68 0.81 10.32
CA TRP A 119 3.09 2.07 9.86
C TRP A 119 1.61 1.86 9.57
N VAL A 120 0.78 2.86 9.83
CA VAL A 120 -0.66 2.80 9.59
C VAL A 120 -1.09 3.94 8.69
N VAL A 121 -1.77 3.59 7.60
CA VAL A 121 -2.42 4.53 6.69
C VAL A 121 -3.90 4.56 7.00
N TRP A 122 -4.40 5.70 7.47
CA TRP A 122 -5.81 5.91 7.80
C TRP A 122 -6.58 6.48 6.61
N LEU A 123 -7.65 5.79 6.23
CA LEU A 123 -8.66 6.26 5.29
C LEU A 123 -9.92 6.69 6.04
N ASP A 124 -10.53 7.78 5.58
CA ASP A 124 -11.83 8.26 6.03
C ASP A 124 -12.63 8.77 4.83
N ASP A 125 -13.91 9.06 5.08
CA ASP A 125 -14.85 9.51 4.04
C ASP A 125 -14.36 10.78 3.33
N ALA A 126 -13.77 11.73 4.07
CA ALA A 126 -13.28 12.98 3.48
C ALA A 126 -12.11 12.76 2.52
N LEU A 127 -11.20 11.82 2.83
CA LEU A 127 -10.10 11.47 1.96
C LEU A 127 -10.61 10.80 0.68
N VAL A 128 -11.63 9.94 0.75
CA VAL A 128 -12.06 9.15 -0.42
C VAL A 128 -13.31 9.70 -1.10
N ALA A 129 -13.84 10.84 -0.65
CA ALA A 129 -15.11 11.40 -1.13
C ALA A 129 -15.17 11.63 -2.65
N ASP A 130 -14.03 11.88 -3.29
CA ASP A 130 -13.93 12.10 -4.72
C ASP A 130 -13.45 10.87 -5.50
N LEU A 131 -13.26 9.73 -4.83
CA LEU A 131 -12.94 8.45 -5.44
C LEU A 131 -14.22 7.65 -5.71
N GLU A 132 -14.19 6.80 -6.73
CA GLU A 132 -15.29 5.90 -7.00
C GLU A 132 -15.35 4.77 -5.95
N VAL A 133 -16.30 4.87 -5.02
CA VAL A 133 -16.62 3.81 -4.07
C VAL A 133 -18.05 3.30 -4.35
N GLY A 134 -18.13 2.12 -4.96
CA GLY A 134 -19.36 1.49 -5.42
C GLY A 134 -19.47 0.02 -5.01
N ALA A 135 -20.14 -0.80 -5.83
CA ALA A 135 -20.27 -2.23 -5.62
C ALA A 135 -19.21 -3.04 -6.40
N GLY A 136 -19.02 -4.31 -6.02
CA GLY A 136 -18.13 -5.25 -6.72
C GLY A 136 -16.66 -4.83 -6.64
N ASP A 137 -15.98 -4.76 -7.78
CA ASP A 137 -14.58 -4.30 -7.85
C ASP A 137 -14.44 -2.82 -7.45
N CYS A 138 -15.48 -2.00 -7.62
CA CYS A 138 -15.48 -0.60 -7.18
C CYS A 138 -15.75 -0.41 -5.69
N ALA A 139 -16.00 -1.49 -4.94
CA ALA A 139 -15.96 -1.42 -3.48
C ALA A 139 -14.51 -1.45 -2.95
N VAL A 140 -13.52 -1.68 -3.81
CA VAL A 140 -12.12 -1.87 -3.40
C VAL A 140 -11.32 -0.59 -3.63
N LEU A 141 -10.69 -0.13 -2.55
CA LEU A 141 -9.66 0.91 -2.57
C LEU A 141 -8.30 0.26 -2.38
N VAL A 142 -7.36 0.61 -3.24
CA VAL A 142 -5.97 0.13 -3.16
C VAL A 142 -5.11 1.26 -2.62
N VAL A 143 -4.39 0.99 -1.54
CA VAL A 143 -3.39 1.89 -0.97
C VAL A 143 -2.02 1.41 -1.40
N THR A 144 -1.24 2.30 -2.00
CA THR A 144 0.17 2.08 -2.29
C THR A 144 0.97 2.91 -1.29
N THR A 145 1.85 2.26 -0.53
CA THR A 145 2.82 2.97 0.32
C THR A 145 4.13 3.13 -0.43
N HIS A 146 4.76 4.30 -0.34
CA HIS A 146 6.11 4.56 -0.83
C HIS A 146 7.02 4.69 0.39
N SER A 147 7.85 3.67 0.63
CA SER A 147 8.72 3.62 1.80
C SER A 147 10.15 3.95 1.40
N THR A 148 10.80 4.83 2.15
CA THR A 148 12.18 5.26 1.89
C THR A 148 13.11 4.82 3.02
N TRP A 149 14.25 4.24 2.67
CA TRP A 149 15.30 3.82 3.61
C TRP A 149 16.46 4.82 3.65
N ASP A 150 17.35 4.67 4.65
CA ASP A 150 18.48 5.58 4.88
C ASP A 150 19.48 5.68 3.71
N ASP A 151 19.52 4.68 2.82
CA ASP A 151 20.33 4.70 1.60
C ASP A 151 19.66 5.46 0.44
N GLY A 152 18.49 6.04 0.67
CA GLY A 152 17.68 6.78 -0.30
C GLY A 152 16.87 5.88 -1.25
N SER A 153 16.90 4.55 -1.08
CA SER A 153 16.06 3.66 -1.87
C SER A 153 14.59 3.82 -1.47
N THR A 154 13.71 3.79 -2.47
CA THR A 154 12.25 3.81 -2.27
C THR A 154 11.63 2.57 -2.91
N TYR A 155 10.77 1.90 -2.15
CA TYR A 155 10.03 0.74 -2.63
C TYR A 155 8.54 0.86 -2.29
N ASP A 156 7.73 0.31 -3.19
CA ASP A 156 6.29 0.33 -3.07
C ASP A 156 5.76 -0.97 -2.45
N ALA A 157 4.69 -0.86 -1.68
CA ALA A 157 3.89 -1.99 -1.24
C ALA A 157 2.41 -1.65 -1.33
N GLU A 158 1.61 -2.61 -1.77
CA GLU A 158 0.16 -2.44 -1.90
C GLU A 158 -0.58 -3.17 -0.77
N GLY A 159 -1.63 -2.53 -0.27
CA GLY A 159 -2.64 -3.13 0.59
C GLY A 159 -4.01 -2.63 0.15
N ALA A 160 -5.04 -3.46 0.28
CA ALA A 160 -6.37 -3.07 -0.18
C ALA A 160 -7.44 -3.29 0.88
N VAL A 161 -8.46 -2.45 0.81
CA VAL A 161 -9.67 -2.57 1.60
C VAL A 161 -10.90 -2.61 0.71
N ARG A 162 -11.86 -3.46 1.05
CA ARG A 162 -13.20 -3.44 0.48
C ARG A 162 -14.14 -2.75 1.45
N VAL A 163 -14.74 -1.65 1.01
CA VAL A 163 -15.75 -0.91 1.75
C VAL A 163 -17.07 -1.69 1.71
N LYS A 164 -17.53 -2.17 2.87
CA LYS A 164 -18.88 -2.73 3.01
C LYS A 164 -19.84 -1.58 3.35
N GLY A 165 -20.83 -1.40 2.48
CA GLY A 165 -21.96 -0.50 2.72
C GLY A 165 -22.92 -1.03 3.78
#